data_AF-A0A935Z2V9-F1
#
_entry.id   AF-A0A935Z2V9-F1
#
_cell.length_a   1.000
_cell.length_b   1.000
_cell.length_c   1.000
_cell.angle_alpha   90.00
_cell.angle_beta   90.00
_cell.angle_gamma   90.00
#
_symmetry.space_group_name_H-M   'P 1'
#
loop_
_entity.id
_entity.type
_entity.pdbx_description
1 polymer ?
#
loop_
_entity_poly.entity_id
_entity_poly.type
_entity_poly.pdbx_seq_one_letter_code
_entity_poly.pdbx_strand_id
1 'polypeptide(L)'
;MSFYQARRYVEATPKLDQAAASGHPAAALWAARSVREGQGCAPAIPRFNAVANKGGATGHDAMFDAAKCYEALGDREAARSRYTTLLTVPAYASRARSALESGSEMASRKAEARPASTTQPPAAGPPVGGARAAPGKEAAPKPAPAAVDKGAAY
;
A
#
# COMPACT_ATOMS: atom_id res chain seq x y z
N MET A 1 14.68 -23.93 -8.58
CA MET A 1 14.46 -22.49 -8.91
C MET A 1 14.45 -22.22 -10.42
N SER A 2 13.91 -23.11 -11.26
CA SER A 2 14.06 -23.00 -12.73
C SER A 2 12.89 -22.27 -13.44
N PHE A 3 11.68 -22.26 -12.85
CA PHE A 3 10.50 -21.62 -13.46
C PHE A 3 10.54 -20.07 -13.47
N TYR A 4 11.32 -19.46 -12.57
CA TYR A 4 11.47 -18.00 -12.49
C TYR A 4 12.28 -17.43 -13.66
N GLN A 5 13.23 -18.20 -14.20
CA GLN A 5 14.09 -17.76 -15.31
C GLN A 5 13.38 -17.84 -16.68
N ALA A 6 12.34 -18.68 -16.80
CA ALA A 6 11.61 -18.88 -18.05
C ALA A 6 10.53 -17.81 -18.32
N ARG A 7 10.39 -16.77 -17.47
CA ARG A 7 9.24 -15.84 -17.43
C ARG A 7 7.86 -16.54 -17.36
N ARG A 8 7.82 -17.81 -16.97
CA ARG A 8 6.60 -18.61 -16.80
C ARG A 8 5.98 -18.34 -15.44
N TYR A 9 5.81 -17.06 -15.10
CA TYR A 9 5.34 -16.61 -13.80
C TYR A 9 3.93 -17.13 -13.49
N VAL A 10 3.08 -17.24 -14.51
CA VAL A 10 1.70 -17.71 -14.40
C VAL A 10 1.62 -19.17 -13.96
N GLU A 11 2.54 -20.02 -14.44
CA GLU A 11 2.60 -21.44 -14.08
C GLU A 11 3.45 -21.72 -12.83
N ALA A 12 4.39 -20.83 -12.52
CA ALA A 12 5.22 -20.90 -11.31
C ALA A 12 4.42 -20.54 -10.06
N THR A 13 3.55 -19.52 -10.14
CA THR A 13 2.77 -19.01 -9.01
C THR A 13 1.95 -20.10 -8.29
N PRO A 14 1.13 -20.94 -8.96
CA PRO A 14 0.36 -21.97 -8.26
C PRO A 14 1.24 -23.03 -7.59
N LYS A 15 2.38 -23.41 -8.20
CA LYS A 15 3.33 -24.35 -7.60
C LYS A 15 4.02 -23.76 -6.36
N LEU A 16 4.31 -22.47 -6.39
CA LEU A 16 4.90 -21.74 -5.26
C LEU A 16 3.88 -21.50 -4.15
N ASP A 17 2.62 -21.21 -4.49
CA ASP A 17 1.50 -21.10 -3.54
C ASP A 17 1.26 -22.45 -2.85
N GLN A 18 1.34 -23.57 -3.57
CA GLN A 18 1.25 -24.91 -2.98
C GLN A 18 2.40 -25.18 -2.00
N ALA A 19 3.64 -24.86 -2.38
CA ALA A 19 4.79 -25.00 -1.49
C ALA A 19 4.72 -24.05 -0.27
N ALA A 20 4.13 -22.85 -0.43
CA ALA A 20 3.84 -21.94 0.67
C ALA A 20 2.83 -22.52 1.65
N ALA A 21 1.81 -23.22 1.15
CA ALA A 21 0.84 -23.93 1.97
C ALA A 21 1.47 -25.10 2.74
N SER A 22 2.50 -25.75 2.17
CA SER A 22 3.29 -26.79 2.84
C SER A 22 4.29 -26.25 3.88
N GLY A 23 4.26 -24.95 4.20
CA GLY A 23 5.09 -24.38 5.26
C GLY A 23 6.44 -23.81 4.80
N HIS A 24 6.64 -23.58 3.50
CA HIS A 24 7.84 -22.93 2.99
C HIS A 24 7.64 -21.41 2.82
N PRO A 25 8.00 -20.57 3.81
CA PRO A 25 7.77 -19.12 3.72
C PRO A 25 8.53 -18.47 2.55
N ALA A 26 9.70 -19.00 2.20
CA ALA A 26 10.46 -18.56 1.04
C ALA A 26 9.69 -18.78 -0.27
N ALA A 27 8.91 -19.87 -0.39
CA ALA A 27 8.10 -20.12 -1.59
C ALA A 27 6.97 -19.08 -1.72
N ALA A 28 6.37 -18.67 -0.60
CA ALA A 28 5.35 -17.62 -0.57
C ALA A 28 5.90 -16.27 -1.05
N LEU A 29 7.11 -15.91 -0.62
CA LEU A 29 7.81 -14.72 -1.10
C LEU A 29 8.05 -14.80 -2.62
N TRP A 30 8.52 -15.93 -3.12
CA TRP A 30 8.77 -16.14 -4.56
C TRP A 30 7.47 -16.11 -5.39
N ALA A 31 6.35 -16.60 -4.85
CA ALA A 31 5.05 -16.50 -5.49
C ALA A 31 4.64 -15.03 -5.66
N ALA A 32 4.75 -14.24 -4.60
CA ALA A 32 4.45 -12.81 -4.63
C ALA A 32 5.33 -12.05 -5.62
N ARG A 33 6.63 -12.37 -5.67
CA ARG A 33 7.54 -11.77 -6.67
C ARG A 33 7.17 -12.17 -8.10
N SER A 34 6.78 -13.43 -8.34
CA SER A 34 6.34 -13.88 -9.66
C SER A 34 5.13 -13.06 -10.15
N VAL A 35 4.20 -12.76 -9.25
CA VAL A 35 3.01 -11.95 -9.54
C VAL A 35 3.39 -10.51 -9.82
N ARG A 36 4.35 -9.94 -9.08
CA ARG A 36 4.89 -8.62 -9.36
C ARG A 36 5.45 -8.53 -10.78
N GLU A 37 6.27 -9.50 -11.18
CA GLU A 37 6.90 -9.50 -12.50
C GLU A 37 5.91 -9.82 -13.63
N GLY A 38 4.88 -10.63 -13.36
CA GLY A 38 3.90 -11.03 -14.38
C GLY A 38 2.69 -10.10 -14.53
N GLN A 39 2.22 -9.49 -13.45
CA GLN A 39 0.96 -8.74 -13.37
C GLN A 39 1.14 -7.33 -12.79
N GLY A 40 2.33 -6.98 -12.29
CA GLY A 40 2.63 -5.69 -11.70
C GLY A 40 2.39 -5.63 -10.19
N CYS A 41 2.61 -4.44 -9.62
CA CYS A 41 2.66 -4.25 -8.17
C CYS A 41 1.30 -4.30 -7.47
N ALA A 42 0.23 -3.81 -8.10
CA ALA A 42 -1.11 -3.80 -7.49
C ALA A 42 -1.60 -5.19 -7.02
N PRO A 43 -1.57 -6.25 -7.86
CA PRO A 43 -1.98 -7.59 -7.42
C PRO A 43 -0.93 -8.29 -6.53
N ALA A 44 0.32 -7.81 -6.50
CA ALA A 44 1.39 -8.41 -5.71
C ALA A 44 1.38 -7.95 -4.23
N ILE A 45 0.94 -6.72 -3.97
CA ILE A 45 0.85 -6.13 -2.62
C ILE A 45 0.15 -7.02 -1.59
N PRO A 46 -1.09 -7.52 -1.82
CA PRO A 46 -1.77 -8.34 -0.82
C PRO A 46 -1.02 -9.63 -0.51
N ARG A 47 -0.35 -10.22 -1.51
CA ARG A 47 0.50 -11.41 -1.32
C ARG A 47 1.74 -11.11 -0.48
N PHE A 48 2.42 -9.99 -0.74
CA PHE A 48 3.55 -9.58 0.10
C PHE A 48 3.11 -9.27 1.54
N ASN A 49 1.98 -8.59 1.74
CA ASN A 49 1.45 -8.31 3.07
C ASN A 49 1.14 -9.61 3.84
N ALA A 50 0.57 -10.63 3.18
CA ALA A 50 0.30 -11.93 3.80
C ALA A 50 1.59 -12.63 4.28
N VAL A 51 2.70 -12.51 3.52
CA VAL A 51 4.00 -13.04 3.92
C VAL A 51 4.63 -12.19 5.02
N ALA A 52 4.52 -10.86 4.93
CA ALA A 52 5.03 -9.93 5.93
C ALA A 52 4.40 -10.16 7.31
N ASN A 53 3.10 -10.46 7.37
CA ASN A 53 2.38 -10.76 8.60
C ASN A 53 2.88 -12.02 9.32
N LYS A 54 3.58 -12.93 8.62
CA LYS A 54 4.19 -14.11 9.25
C LYS A 54 5.46 -13.76 10.05
N GLY A 55 6.03 -12.57 9.84
CA GLY A 55 7.23 -12.13 10.53
C GLY A 55 8.50 -12.88 10.14
N GLY A 56 9.56 -12.70 10.92
CA GLY A 56 10.88 -13.28 10.67
C GLY A 56 11.58 -12.68 9.44
N ALA A 57 12.76 -13.22 9.10
CA ALA A 57 13.58 -12.69 8.02
C ALA A 57 12.82 -12.60 6.68
N THR A 58 12.07 -13.66 6.32
CA THR A 58 11.28 -13.69 5.08
C THR A 58 10.09 -12.73 5.10
N GLY A 59 9.46 -12.51 6.26
CA GLY A 59 8.42 -11.50 6.42
C GLY A 59 8.96 -10.08 6.25
N HIS A 60 10.16 -9.80 6.78
CA HIS A 60 10.82 -8.51 6.59
C HIS A 60 11.24 -8.28 5.12
N ASP A 61 11.75 -9.31 4.43
CA ASP A 61 12.00 -9.25 2.99
C ASP A 61 10.71 -8.94 2.21
N ALA A 62 9.60 -9.60 2.55
CA ALA A 62 8.31 -9.35 1.92
C ALA A 62 7.79 -7.93 2.18
N MET A 63 7.97 -7.43 3.40
CA MET A 63 7.59 -6.05 3.76
C MET A 63 8.39 -5.03 2.96
N PHE A 64 9.69 -5.27 2.74
CA PHE A 64 10.54 -4.41 1.92
C PHE A 64 10.10 -4.43 0.45
N ASP A 65 9.83 -5.62 -0.11
CA ASP A 65 9.31 -5.76 -1.47
C ASP A 65 7.91 -5.11 -1.63
N ALA A 66 7.03 -5.20 -0.62
CA ALA A 66 5.75 -4.50 -0.61
C ALA A 66 5.92 -2.98 -0.63
N ALA A 67 6.81 -2.43 0.20
CA ALA A 67 7.08 -1.00 0.27
C ALA A 67 7.54 -0.45 -1.09
N LYS A 68 8.44 -1.16 -1.78
CA LYS A 68 8.86 -0.81 -3.15
C LYS A 68 7.70 -0.80 -4.13
N CYS A 69 6.75 -1.73 -3.99
CA CYS A 69 5.57 -1.74 -4.83
C CYS A 69 4.63 -0.56 -4.56
N TYR A 70 4.47 -0.14 -3.31
CA TYR A 70 3.74 1.09 -2.98
C TYR A 70 4.40 2.33 -3.57
N GLU A 71 5.73 2.43 -3.56
CA GLU A 71 6.45 3.52 -4.23
C GLU A 71 6.22 3.54 -5.73
N ALA A 72 6.25 2.37 -6.38
CA ALA A 72 5.99 2.25 -7.82
C ALA A 72 4.55 2.66 -8.20
N LEU A 73 3.58 2.45 -7.31
CA LEU A 73 2.20 2.92 -7.49
C LEU A 73 2.00 4.40 -7.11
N GLY A 74 3.01 5.05 -6.52
CA GLY A 74 2.95 6.43 -6.07
C GLY A 74 2.41 6.62 -4.65
N ASP A 75 2.11 5.55 -3.92
CA ASP A 75 1.61 5.57 -2.56
C ASP A 75 2.76 5.65 -1.55
N ARG A 76 3.34 6.85 -1.46
CA ARG A 76 4.56 7.11 -0.67
C ARG A 76 4.34 6.96 0.84
N GLU A 77 3.16 7.29 1.34
CA GLU A 77 2.84 7.18 2.76
C GLU A 77 2.80 5.71 3.20
N ALA A 78 2.16 4.85 2.41
CA ALA A 78 2.14 3.42 2.64
C ALA A 78 3.54 2.79 2.58
N ALA A 79 4.43 3.30 1.70
CA ALA A 79 5.82 2.87 1.62
C ALA A 79 6.64 3.33 2.84
N ARG A 80 6.54 4.61 3.23
CA ARG A 80 7.25 5.18 4.37
C ARG A 80 6.94 4.44 5.67
N SER A 81 5.66 4.19 5.95
CA SER A 81 5.21 3.45 7.14
C SER A 81 5.84 2.05 7.24
N ARG A 82 6.05 1.38 6.10
CA ARG A 82 6.69 0.06 6.06
C ARG A 82 8.20 0.15 6.25
N TYR A 83 8.86 1.12 5.62
CA TYR A 83 10.28 1.33 5.82
C TYR A 83 10.61 1.74 7.26
N THR A 84 9.78 2.57 7.91
CA THR A 84 9.99 2.95 9.31
C THR A 84 9.87 1.75 10.24
N THR A 85 8.97 0.81 9.95
CA THR A 85 8.90 -0.47 10.68
C THR A 85 10.20 -1.27 10.51
N LEU A 86 10.75 -1.32 9.30
CA LEU A 86 12.01 -2.02 9.01
C LEU A 86 13.24 -1.34 9.65
N LEU A 87 13.17 -0.07 10.03
CA LEU A 87 14.25 0.60 10.77
C LEU A 87 14.48 -0.01 12.16
N THR A 88 13.46 -0.64 12.74
CA THR A 88 13.58 -1.34 14.03
C THR A 88 14.36 -2.64 13.92
N VAL A 89 14.56 -3.16 12.69
CA VAL A 89 15.27 -4.40 12.43
C VAL A 89 16.70 -4.07 11.95
N PRO A 90 17.75 -4.36 12.73
CA PRO A 90 19.12 -3.92 12.42
C PRO A 90 19.61 -4.36 11.03
N ALA A 91 19.24 -5.59 10.62
CA ALA A 91 19.61 -6.14 9.32
C ALA A 91 19.00 -5.39 8.11
N TYR A 92 17.89 -4.66 8.32
CA TYR A 92 17.18 -3.93 7.28
C TYR A 92 17.28 -2.42 7.41
N ALA A 93 17.71 -1.91 8.57
CA ALA A 93 17.78 -0.49 8.86
C ALA A 93 18.56 0.31 7.81
N SER A 94 19.74 -0.18 7.38
CA SER A 94 20.55 0.49 6.35
C SER A 94 19.80 0.59 5.01
N ARG A 95 19.23 -0.52 4.51
CA ARG A 95 18.46 -0.52 3.25
C ARG A 95 17.20 0.33 3.33
N ALA A 96 16.49 0.29 4.46
CA ALA A 96 15.27 1.07 4.67
C ALA A 96 15.56 2.58 4.71
N ARG A 97 16.68 3.01 5.32
CA ARG A 97 17.12 4.42 5.29
C ARG A 97 17.39 4.89 3.86
N SER A 98 18.18 4.13 3.10
CA SER A 98 18.49 4.48 1.70
C SER A 98 17.22 4.54 0.83
N ALA A 99 16.25 3.64 1.06
CA ALA A 99 14.98 3.68 0.34
C ALA A 99 14.17 4.93 0.68
N LEU A 100 14.07 5.32 1.97
CA LEU A 100 13.40 6.55 2.40
C LEU A 100 14.04 7.80 1.78
N GLU A 101 15.37 7.86 1.75
CA GLU A 101 16.14 8.99 1.20
C GLU A 101 15.95 9.11 -0.32
N SER A 102 16.18 8.03 -1.07
CA SER A 102 15.94 8.00 -2.53
C SER A 102 14.48 8.33 -2.87
N GLY A 103 13.56 7.93 -1.98
CA GLY A 103 12.17 8.24 -2.11
C GLY A 103 11.91 9.75 -1.99
N SER A 104 12.49 10.41 -0.98
CA SER A 104 12.38 11.86 -0.80
C SER A 104 13.00 12.66 -1.95
N GLU A 105 14.16 12.27 -2.47
CA GLU A 105 14.81 12.99 -3.57
C GLU A 105 13.97 12.99 -4.85
N MET A 106 13.38 11.84 -5.20
CA MET A 106 12.46 11.75 -6.35
C MET A 106 11.19 12.57 -6.14
N ALA A 107 10.72 12.70 -4.89
CA ALA A 107 9.56 13.54 -4.59
C ALA A 107 9.89 15.03 -4.73
N SER A 108 11.06 15.47 -4.26
CA SER A 108 11.54 16.84 -4.43
C SER A 108 11.69 17.22 -5.90
N ARG A 109 12.36 16.36 -6.70
CA ARG A 109 12.49 16.58 -8.15
C ARG A 109 11.14 16.66 -8.87
N LYS A 110 10.15 15.86 -8.47
CA LYS A 110 8.80 15.91 -9.05
C LYS A 110 8.01 17.15 -8.63
N ALA A 111 8.27 17.70 -7.44
CA ALA A 111 7.69 18.95 -6.98
C ALA A 111 8.28 20.17 -7.73
N GLU A 112 9.59 20.15 -8.00
CA GLU A 112 10.29 21.19 -8.77
C GLU A 112 9.95 21.16 -10.28
N ALA A 113 9.63 19.98 -10.82
CA ALA A 113 9.23 19.82 -12.22
C ALA A 113 7.74 20.15 -12.51
N ARG A 114 6.93 20.48 -11.49
CA ARG A 114 5.64 21.13 -11.75
C ARG A 114 5.94 22.59 -12.08
N PRO A 115 5.72 23.08 -13.31
CA PRO A 115 5.70 24.52 -13.53
C PRO A 115 4.64 25.07 -12.57
N ALA A 116 5.01 26.08 -11.80
CA ALA A 116 4.07 26.88 -11.04
C ALA A 116 3.02 27.36 -12.05
N SER A 117 1.86 26.67 -12.09
CA SER A 117 0.71 27.18 -12.80
C SER A 117 0.40 28.50 -12.14
N THR A 118 0.66 29.54 -12.92
CA THR A 118 0.41 30.94 -12.72
C THR A 118 -0.80 31.12 -11.82
N THR A 119 -0.57 31.49 -10.57
CA THR A 119 -1.56 32.19 -9.76
C THR A 119 -1.82 33.49 -10.48
N GLN A 120 -2.80 33.48 -11.37
CA GLN A 120 -3.42 34.69 -11.86
C GLN A 120 -4.17 35.28 -10.64
N PRO A 121 -3.79 36.46 -10.13
CA PRO A 121 -4.51 37.07 -9.02
C PRO A 121 -5.94 37.40 -9.49
N PRO A 122 -7.00 37.03 -8.75
CA PRO A 122 -8.32 37.54 -9.05
C PRO A 122 -8.30 39.05 -8.83
N ALA A 123 -8.66 39.78 -9.89
CA ALA A 123 -8.87 41.21 -9.86
C ALA A 123 -9.86 41.60 -8.74
N ALA A 124 -9.56 42.74 -8.14
CA ALA A 124 -10.30 43.36 -7.07
C ALA A 124 -11.81 43.46 -7.35
N GLY A 125 -12.60 43.01 -6.37
CA GLY A 125 -13.98 43.42 -6.19
C GLY A 125 -14.38 43.18 -4.74
N PRO A 126 -14.72 44.21 -3.95
CA PRO A 126 -15.16 44.01 -2.57
C PRO A 126 -16.65 43.65 -2.55
N PRO A 127 -17.08 42.51 -1.97
CA PRO A 127 -18.45 42.38 -1.50
C PRO A 127 -18.55 43.09 -0.15
N VAL A 128 -19.06 44.32 -0.21
CA VAL A 128 -19.63 45.02 0.94
C VAL A 128 -20.86 44.26 1.43
N GLY A 129 -20.87 43.95 2.72
CA GLY A 129 -22.07 43.97 3.55
C GLY A 129 -22.95 42.72 3.58
N GLY A 130 -23.03 42.12 4.77
CA GLY A 130 -24.36 41.89 5.34
C GLY A 130 -24.60 40.56 6.03
N ALA A 131 -24.90 40.68 7.33
CA ALA A 131 -25.77 39.83 8.13
C ALA A 131 -25.19 38.54 8.77
N ARG A 132 -24.82 38.71 10.04
CA ARG A 132 -24.89 37.73 11.13
C ARG A 132 -26.23 36.98 11.17
N ALA A 133 -26.19 35.68 11.46
CA ALA A 133 -27.08 35.03 12.44
C ALA A 133 -26.48 33.69 12.90
N ALA A 134 -26.41 33.49 14.21
CA ALA A 134 -25.99 32.26 14.89
C ALA A 134 -27.23 31.35 15.19
N PRO A 135 -27.15 30.38 16.12
CA PRO A 135 -26.98 28.94 15.90
C PRO A 135 -28.29 28.13 16.05
N GLY A 136 -28.46 27.08 15.24
CA GLY A 136 -29.58 26.14 15.33
C GLY A 136 -29.20 24.82 15.99
N LYS A 137 -29.90 24.49 17.06
CA LYS A 137 -29.77 23.32 17.94
C LYS A 137 -30.18 22.00 17.27
N GLU A 138 -29.44 20.94 17.61
CA GLU A 138 -29.91 19.66 18.15
C GLU A 138 -31.07 18.90 17.47
N ALA A 139 -30.79 17.67 16.99
CA ALA A 139 -31.56 16.47 17.34
C ALA A 139 -30.97 15.20 16.67
N ALA A 140 -30.37 14.33 17.47
CA ALA A 140 -30.43 12.88 17.26
C ALA A 140 -31.61 12.36 18.10
N PRO A 141 -32.30 11.27 17.69
CA PRO A 141 -31.94 9.98 18.29
C PRO A 141 -32.07 8.73 17.38
N LYS A 142 -31.35 7.68 17.84
CA LYS A 142 -31.33 6.23 17.51
C LYS A 142 -32.71 5.52 17.67
N PRO A 143 -32.83 4.16 17.67
CA PRO A 143 -32.48 3.08 16.71
C PRO A 143 -33.65 2.05 16.49
N ALA A 144 -33.36 0.89 15.87
CA ALA A 144 -33.98 -0.48 16.03
C ALA A 144 -34.74 -1.06 14.81
N PRO A 145 -35.03 -2.38 14.74
CA PRO A 145 -34.24 -3.58 15.09
C PRO A 145 -34.23 -4.68 13.98
N ALA A 146 -33.51 -5.77 14.27
CA ALA A 146 -33.29 -6.98 13.48
C ALA A 146 -34.54 -7.87 13.24
N ALA A 147 -34.47 -8.71 12.20
CA ALA A 147 -35.15 -10.01 12.16
C ALA A 147 -34.30 -11.05 11.40
N VAL A 148 -33.96 -12.11 12.14
CA VAL A 148 -33.45 -13.41 11.70
C VAL A 148 -34.65 -14.22 11.18
N ASP A 149 -34.49 -15.01 10.10
CA ASP A 149 -35.24 -16.27 10.01
C ASP A 149 -34.49 -17.37 9.23
N LYS A 150 -34.70 -18.59 9.72
CA LYS A 150 -34.13 -19.89 9.32
C LYS A 150 -34.92 -20.54 8.19
N GLY A 151 -34.27 -21.36 7.37
CA GLY A 151 -34.90 -22.46 6.61
C GLY A 151 -33.87 -23.10 5.67
N ALA A 152 -33.27 -24.27 5.96
CA ALA A 152 -33.81 -25.64 5.93
C ALA A 152 -34.00 -26.22 4.51
N ALA A 153 -33.20 -27.27 4.24
CA ALA A 153 -33.40 -28.42 3.35
C ALA A 153 -33.60 -28.21 1.83
N TYR A 154 -32.71 -28.84 1.05
CA TYR A 154 -33.05 -29.95 0.14
C TYR A 154 -31.78 -30.77 -0.17
#